data_AF-A0A519Y6D4-F1
#
_entry.id   AF-A0A519Y6D4-F1
#
_cell.length_a   1.000
_cell.length_b   1.000
_cell.length_c   1.000
_cell.angle_alpha   90.00
_cell.angle_beta   90.00
_cell.angle_gamma   90.00
#
_symmetry.space_group_name_H-M   'P 1'
#
loop_
_entity.id
_entity.type
_entity.pdbx_description
1 polymer ?
#
loop_
_entity_poly.entity_id
_entity_poly.type
_entity_poly.pdbx_seq_one_letter_code
_entity_poly.pdbx_strand_id
1 'polypeptide(L)' 'HDLGASYRFPSGKLVASLDCKNMLNAEVYDNFGVQRPGRAFYFKLNYTINNFK' A
#
# COMPACT_ATOMS: atom_id res chain seq x y z
N HIS A 1 1.87 13.35 1.14
CA HIS A 1 0.60 12.88 0.57
C HIS A 1 0.76 11.41 0.19
N ASP A 2 -0.13 10.57 0.71
CA ASP A 2 -0.13 9.13 0.48
C ASP A 2 -1.36 8.77 -0.37
N LEU A 3 -1.20 7.81 -1.26
CA LEU A 3 -2.28 7.27 -2.09
C LEU A 3 -2.33 5.76 -1.94
N GLY A 4 -3.52 5.23 -1.71
CA GLY A 4 -3.76 3.80 -1.69
C GLY A 4 -4.91 3.46 -2.62
N ALA A 5 -4.74 2.44 -3.44
CA ALA A 5 -5.79 1.87 -4.27
C ALA A 5 -5.81 0.36 -4.08
N SER A 6 -7.00 -0.21 -3.90
CA SER A 6 -7.17 -1.67 -3.86
C SER A 6 -8.28 -2.10 -4.81
N TYR A 7 -8.04 -3.20 -5.50
CA TYR A 7 -8.98 -3.82 -6.43
C TYR A 7 -9.23 -5.26 -6.01
N ARG A 8 -10.48 -5.55 -5.70
CA ARG A 8 -10.95 -6.91 -5.42
C ARG A 8 -11.52 -7.48 -6.71
N PHE A 9 -10.97 -8.60 -7.15
CA PHE A 9 -11.46 -9.28 -8.35
C PHE A 9 -12.87 -9.85 -8.09
N PRO A 10 -13.72 -9.98 -9.13
CA PRO A 10 -15.10 -10.46 -8.99
C PRO A 10 -15.21 -11.84 -8.35
N SER A 11 -14.18 -12.68 -8.49
CA SER A 11 -14.13 -14.01 -7.84
C SER A 11 -13.95 -13.94 -6.32
N GLY A 12 -13.66 -12.77 -5.75
CA GLY A 12 -13.41 -12.53 -4.33
C GLY A 12 -12.13 -13.18 -3.77
N LYS A 13 -11.52 -14.09 -4.52
CA LYS A 13 -10.34 -14.86 -4.12
C LYS A 13 -9.04 -14.10 -4.29
N LEU A 14 -9.03 -13.06 -5.11
CA LEU A 14 -7.83 -12.26 -5.39
C LEU A 14 -8.11 -10.80 -5.07
N VAL A 15 -7.20 -10.17 -4.35
CA VAL A 15 -7.19 -8.73 -4.10
C VAL A 15 -5.80 -8.20 -4.39
N ALA A 16 -5.72 -7.26 -5.33
CA ALA A 16 -4.51 -6.50 -5.61
C ALA A 16 -4.60 -5.16 -4.88
N SER A 17 -3.50 -4.68 -4.31
CA SER A 17 -3.44 -3.37 -3.67
C SER A 17 -2.11 -2.68 -3.96
N LEU A 18 -2.20 -1.38 -4.18
CA LEU A 18 -1.10 -0.48 -4.47
C LEU A 18 -1.16 0.65 -3.44
N ASP A 19 -0.13 0.75 -2.61
CA ASP A 19 0.03 1.85 -1.67
C ASP A 19 1.29 2.65 -2.07
N CYS A 20 1.12 3.93 -2.32
CA CYS A 20 2.20 4.88 -2.54
C CYS A 20 2.27 5.82 -1.33
N LYS A 21 3.39 5.80 -0.63
CA LYS A 21 3.72 6.76 0.41
C LYS A 21 4.57 7.88 -0.17
N ASN A 22 4.21 9.11 0.20
CA ASN A 22 4.92 10.31 -0.19
C ASN A 22 5.07 10.48 -1.71
N MET A 23 3.95 10.45 -2.43
CA MET A 23 3.92 10.54 -3.91
C MET A 23 4.57 11.83 -4.44
N LEU A 24 4.38 12.95 -3.75
CA LEU A 24 4.92 14.25 -4.13
C LEU A 24 6.37 14.47 -3.63
N ASN A 25 7.02 13.44 -3.09
CA ASN A 25 8.41 13.47 -2.62
C ASN A 25 8.72 14.65 -1.70
N ALA A 26 7.85 14.92 -0.74
CA ALA A 26 8.10 15.92 0.28
C ALA A 26 9.20 15.43 1.23
N GLU A 27 10.11 16.30 1.65
CA GLU A 27 11.04 15.96 2.73
C GLU A 27 10.26 15.86 4.04
N VAL A 28 10.24 14.67 4.62
CA VAL A 28 9.49 14.38 5.84
C VAL A 28 10.49 14.25 6.99
N TYR A 29 10.35 15.11 7.99
CA TYR A 29 11.11 15.07 9.23
C TYR A 29 10.17 14.73 10.38
N ASP A 30 10.65 13.96 11.36
CA ASP A 30 9.94 13.77 12.62
C ASP A 30 10.09 15.02 13.52
N ASN A 31 9.26 15.16 14.56
CA ASN A 31 9.29 16.29 15.51
C ASN A 31 10.64 16.41 16.26
N PHE A 32 11.48 15.38 16.19
CA PHE A 32 12.85 15.34 16.74
C PHE A 32 13.94 15.60 15.68
N GLY A 33 13.57 16.01 14.47
CA GLY A 33 14.51 16.31 13.38
C GLY A 33 15.10 15.07 12.68
N VAL A 34 14.65 13.87 13.03
CA VAL A 34 15.09 12.63 12.37
C VAL A 34 14.44 12.51 11.00
N GLN A 35 15.24 12.21 9.97
CA GLN A 35 14.72 11.96 8.63
C GLN A 35 13.80 10.74 8.63
N ARG A 36 12.57 10.93 8.14
CA ARG A 36 11.66 9.83 7.87
C ARG A 36 11.93 9.28 6.47
N PRO A 37 11.63 7.99 6.25
CA PRO A 37 11.72 7.40 4.92
C PRO A 37 10.88 8.21 3.93
N GLY A 38 11.52 8.55 2.80
CA GLY A 38 10.92 9.38 1.75
C GLY A 38 9.85 8.64 0.95
N ARG A 39 9.94 8.67 -0.37
CA ARG A 39 8.97 7.99 -1.25
C ARG A 39 9.09 6.47 -1.17
N ALA A 40 7.97 5.80 -0.96
CA ALA A 40 7.90 4.34 -0.97
C ALA A 40 6.68 3.86 -1.75
N PHE A 41 6.85 2.79 -2.53
CA PHE A 41 5.78 2.13 -3.25
C PHE A 41 5.64 0.70 -2.74
N TYR A 42 4.43 0.31 -2.42
CA TYR A 42 4.10 -1.02 -1.92
C TYR A 42 3.08 -1.64 -2.85
N PHE A 43 3.38 -2.85 -3.29
CA PHE A 43 2.46 -3.70 -4.01
C PHE A 43 2.12 -4.91 -3.14
N LYS A 44 0.83 -5.15 -2.94
CA LYS A 44 0.32 -6.27 -2.15
C LYS A 44 -0.59 -7.11 -3.02
N LEU A 45 -0.35 -8.41 -3.01
CA LEU A 45 -1.21 -9.39 -3.66
C LEU A 45 -1.74 -10.33 -2.58
N ASN A 46 -3.05 -10.32 -2.35
CA ASN A 46 -3.71 -11.19 -1.39
C ASN A 46 -4.52 -12.23 -2.15
N TYR A 47 -4.24 -13.51 -1.91
CA TYR A 47 -4.98 -14.63 -2.47
C TYR A 47 -5.62 -15.46 -1.37
N THR A 48 -6.93 -15.63 -1.42
CA THR A 48 -7.72 -16.37 -0.45
C THR A 48 -8.06 -17.74 -1.02
N ILE A 49 -7.48 -18.78 -0.43
CA ILE A 49 -7.81 -20.18 -0.71
C ILE A 49 -8.94 -20.58 0.23
N ASN A 50 -10.19 -20.33 -0.18
CA ASN A 50 -11.35 -20.85 0.54
C ASN A 50 -11.71 -22.24 0.00
N ASN A 51 -11.46 -23.27 0.81
CA ASN A 51 -11.96 -24.62 0.62
C ASN A 51 -13.08 -24.88 1.64
N PHE A 52 -14.23 -24.21 1.45
CA PHE A 52 -15.44 -24.61 2.15
C PHE A 52 -16.15 -25.65 1.28
N LYS A 53 -16.13 -26.90 1.77
CA LYS A 53 -16.95 -28.02 1.28
C LYS A 53 -18.42 -27.73 1.50
#